data_AF-A0A8W8HWK5-F1
#
_entry.id   AF-A0A8W8HWK5-F1
#
_cell.length_a   1.000
_cell.length_b   1.000
_cell.length_c   1.000
_cell.angle_alpha   90.00
_cell.angle_beta   90.00
_cell.angle_gamma   90.00
#
_symmetry.space_group_name_H-M   'P 1'
#
loop_
_entity.id
_entity.type
_entity.pdbx_description
1 polymer ?
#
loop_
_entity_poly.entity_id
_entity_poly.type
_entity_poly.pdbx_seq_one_letter_code
_entity_poly.pdbx_strand_id
1 'polypeptide(L)'
;MSFLRCFYKIRPVLTRPFSVSSKSLSRFKDIATCHEILGVKVDSTKEQIKEAFFEKSKQLHPDVDTGDLEKFKELNDAYTKCLNYVRAPNDTLMQEYQDHAKEKAESKESPHSPFIVENFVEYSVIFSICFVAAYFVADALYRFHPLSDGLSSLDESSGDKLVEYKRQIAKLEQEQYEWQARHKELLSKQAASKGS
;
A
#
# COMPACT_ATOMS: atom_id res chain seq x y z
N MET A 1 36.98 9.52 -69.08
CA MET A 1 37.69 10.35 -68.09
C MET A 1 36.67 10.90 -67.10
N SER A 2 36.25 10.08 -66.13
CA SER A 2 35.26 10.46 -65.11
C SER A 2 35.92 10.37 -63.75
N PHE A 3 36.57 11.46 -63.36
CA PHE A 3 36.95 11.72 -61.98
C PHE A 3 36.20 12.98 -61.54
N LEU A 4 35.83 13.00 -60.26
CA LEU A 4 35.26 14.12 -59.50
C LEU A 4 33.74 14.24 -59.54
N ARG A 5 33.09 13.74 -58.48
CA ARG A 5 32.43 14.58 -57.45
C ARG A 5 31.75 13.69 -56.39
N CYS A 6 32.56 13.03 -55.57
CA CYS A 6 32.16 12.84 -54.18
C CYS A 6 32.40 14.18 -53.49
N PHE A 7 31.36 14.81 -52.92
CA PHE A 7 31.38 15.60 -51.68
C PHE A 7 30.12 16.49 -51.53
N TYR A 8 29.63 16.57 -50.28
CA TYR A 8 28.71 17.57 -49.71
C TYR A 8 27.19 17.50 -49.97
N LYS A 9 26.46 16.91 -49.00
CA LYS A 9 25.46 17.67 -48.22
C LYS A 9 25.02 16.93 -46.95
N ILE A 10 25.90 16.85 -45.97
CA ILE A 10 25.47 16.80 -44.57
C ILE A 10 24.90 18.19 -44.28
N ARG A 11 23.58 18.31 -44.17
CA ARG A 11 22.93 19.58 -43.80
C ARG A 11 23.22 19.83 -42.31
N PRO A 12 23.85 20.96 -41.92
CA PRO A 12 24.02 21.25 -40.51
C PRO A 12 22.64 21.42 -39.86
N VAL A 13 22.36 20.63 -38.82
CA VAL A 13 21.28 20.88 -37.86
C VAL A 13 21.73 22.07 -37.00
N LEU A 14 21.76 23.26 -37.59
CA LEU A 14 22.04 24.47 -36.86
C LEU A 14 20.84 25.40 -37.03
N THR A 15 20.27 25.74 -35.87
CA THR A 15 19.23 26.73 -35.58
C THR A 15 17.82 26.41 -36.06
N ARG A 16 17.14 25.46 -35.39
CA ARG A 16 15.69 25.61 -35.21
C ARG A 16 15.47 26.83 -34.31
N PRO A 17 14.83 27.92 -34.76
CA PRO A 17 14.44 28.98 -33.84
C PRO A 17 13.49 28.35 -32.81
N PHE A 18 13.83 28.45 -31.53
CA PHE A 18 12.95 28.03 -30.44
C PHE A 18 11.72 28.95 -30.46
N SER A 19 10.69 28.56 -31.21
CA SER A 19 9.42 29.25 -31.22
C SER A 19 8.75 28.94 -29.88
N VAL A 20 8.93 29.83 -28.90
CA VAL A 20 8.14 29.81 -27.67
C VAL A 20 6.68 30.04 -28.09
N SER A 21 5.85 29.02 -27.92
CA SER A 21 4.40 29.13 -28.18
C SER A 21 3.84 30.29 -27.34
N SER A 22 3.00 31.14 -27.94
CA SER A 22 2.36 32.28 -27.26
C SER A 22 1.64 31.88 -25.97
N LYS A 23 1.12 30.65 -25.92
CA LYS A 23 0.48 30.03 -24.74
C LYS A 23 1.44 29.85 -23.55
N SER A 24 2.73 29.68 -23.81
CA SER A 24 3.73 29.60 -22.74
C SER A 24 3.93 30.95 -22.08
N LEU A 25 3.92 32.04 -22.85
CA LEU A 25 4.17 33.39 -22.36
C LEU A 25 3.00 33.94 -21.55
N SER A 26 1.76 33.64 -21.97
CA SER A 26 0.56 34.01 -21.20
C SER A 26 0.51 33.34 -19.83
N ARG A 27 0.89 32.05 -19.73
CA ARG A 27 0.92 31.33 -18.44
C ARG A 27 1.85 31.97 -17.41
N PHE A 28 3.03 32.43 -17.83
CA PHE A 28 3.96 33.11 -16.91
C PHE A 28 3.41 34.44 -16.41
N LYS A 29 2.65 35.15 -17.26
CA LYS A 29 2.00 36.39 -16.87
C LYS A 29 0.88 36.14 -15.86
N ASP A 30 0.07 35.11 -16.08
CA ASP A 30 -0.99 34.73 -15.15
C ASP A 30 -0.43 34.35 -13.77
N ILE A 31 0.68 33.60 -13.73
CA ILE A 31 1.40 33.27 -12.49
C ILE A 31 1.82 34.54 -11.75
N ALA A 32 2.56 35.43 -12.42
CA ALA A 32 3.03 36.67 -11.80
C ALA A 32 1.89 37.51 -11.21
N THR A 33 0.79 37.65 -11.96
CA THR A 33 -0.40 38.39 -11.52
C THR A 33 -1.03 37.78 -10.26
N CYS A 34 -1.06 36.45 -10.15
CA CYS A 34 -1.64 35.79 -8.96
C CYS A 34 -0.77 35.99 -7.71
N HIS A 35 0.56 35.90 -7.86
CA HIS A 35 1.50 36.16 -6.77
C HIS A 35 1.44 37.62 -6.30
N GLU A 36 1.25 38.58 -7.22
CA GLU A 36 1.04 39.99 -6.90
C GLU A 36 -0.25 40.22 -6.08
N ILE A 37 -1.37 39.62 -6.50
CA ILE A 37 -2.66 39.73 -5.78
C ILE A 37 -2.56 39.14 -4.36
N LEU A 38 -1.88 38.00 -4.20
CA LEU A 38 -1.63 37.38 -2.90
C LEU A 38 -0.54 38.08 -2.09
N GLY A 39 0.31 38.91 -2.72
CA GLY A 39 1.42 39.60 -2.07
C GLY A 39 2.56 38.67 -1.66
N VAL A 40 2.72 37.54 -2.35
CA VAL A 40 3.73 36.52 -2.06
C VAL A 40 4.81 36.51 -3.12
N LYS A 41 6.02 36.06 -2.77
CA LYS A 41 7.11 35.89 -3.75
C LYS A 41 6.75 34.81 -4.77
N VAL A 42 7.33 34.89 -5.98
CA VAL A 42 7.11 33.90 -7.06
C VAL A 42 7.56 32.49 -6.63
N ASP A 43 8.59 32.40 -5.78
CA ASP A 43 9.13 31.14 -5.27
C ASP A 43 8.47 30.66 -3.96
N SER A 44 7.27 31.17 -3.64
CA SER A 44 6.58 30.83 -2.38
C SER A 44 6.07 29.38 -2.36
N THR A 45 6.15 28.75 -1.19
CA THR A 45 5.65 27.39 -0.97
C THR A 45 4.12 27.38 -0.82
N LYS A 46 3.50 26.20 -0.99
CA LYS A 46 2.04 26.03 -0.81
C LYS A 46 1.55 26.51 0.56
N GLU A 47 2.37 26.38 1.60
CA GLU A 47 2.07 26.81 2.97
C GLU A 47 2.03 28.34 3.08
N GLN A 48 3.05 29.03 2.54
CA GLN A 48 3.10 30.49 2.52
C GLN A 48 1.95 31.11 1.72
N ILE A 49 1.55 30.48 0.62
CA ILE A 49 0.38 30.91 -0.18
C ILE A 49 -0.92 30.81 0.64
N LYS A 50 -1.08 29.75 1.45
CA LYS A 50 -2.24 29.57 2.33
C LYS A 50 -2.27 30.57 3.47
N GLU A 51 -1.12 30.83 4.10
CA GLU A 51 -0.99 31.81 5.17
C GLU A 51 -1.35 33.21 4.68
N ALA A 52 -0.77 33.65 3.55
CA ALA A 52 -1.07 34.95 2.95
C ALA A 52 -2.56 35.09 2.54
N PHE A 53 -3.16 34.02 2.03
CA PHE A 53 -4.59 34.00 1.73
C PHE A 53 -5.44 34.17 3.00
N PHE A 54 -5.11 33.47 4.09
CA PHE A 54 -5.85 33.56 5.34
C PHE A 54 -5.79 34.95 5.96
N GLU A 55 -4.61 35.58 5.96
CA GLU A 55 -4.42 36.94 6.45
C GLU A 55 -5.25 37.96 5.66
N LYS A 56 -5.21 37.90 4.32
CA LYS A 56 -5.99 38.79 3.46
C LYS A 56 -7.48 38.50 3.51
N SER A 57 -7.88 37.23 3.60
CA SER A 57 -9.27 36.81 3.73
C SER A 57 -9.90 37.38 4.99
N LYS A 58 -9.16 37.43 6.11
CA LYS A 58 -9.65 38.00 7.36
C LYS A 58 -9.89 39.51 7.27
N GLN A 59 -9.08 40.21 6.48
CA GLN A 59 -9.19 41.67 6.27
C GLN A 59 -10.33 42.04 5.30
N LEU A 60 -10.56 41.21 4.28
CA LEU A 60 -11.52 41.45 3.20
C LEU A 60 -12.85 40.72 3.38
N HIS A 61 -13.07 40.07 4.54
CA HIS A 61 -14.28 39.30 4.77
C HIS A 61 -15.51 40.23 4.74
N PRO A 62 -16.61 39.87 4.06
CA PRO A 62 -17.80 40.72 3.93
C PRO A 62 -18.54 40.99 5.27
N ASP A 63 -18.16 40.29 6.34
CA ASP A 63 -18.68 40.47 7.70
C ASP A 63 -17.87 41.49 8.52
N VAL A 64 -16.79 42.04 7.95
CA VAL A 64 -15.98 43.11 8.56
C VAL A 64 -16.39 44.44 7.92
N ASP A 65 -16.36 45.54 8.67
CA ASP A 65 -16.79 46.87 8.22
C ASP A 65 -16.06 47.39 6.96
N THR A 66 -14.89 46.82 6.63
CA THR A 66 -14.09 47.09 5.41
C THR A 66 -14.25 46.02 4.31
N GLY A 67 -15.29 45.20 4.40
CA GLY A 67 -15.51 44.02 3.56
C GLY A 67 -15.89 44.35 2.12
N ASP A 68 -14.93 44.25 1.21
CA ASP A 68 -15.16 44.38 -0.23
C ASP A 68 -15.35 43.00 -0.88
N LEU A 69 -16.60 42.66 -1.21
CA LEU A 69 -16.97 41.36 -1.78
C LEU A 69 -16.31 41.09 -3.15
N GLU A 70 -16.02 42.15 -3.91
CA GLU A 70 -15.31 42.08 -5.19
C GLU A 70 -13.84 41.69 -4.99
N LYS A 71 -13.14 42.36 -4.08
CA LYS A 71 -11.74 42.06 -3.76
C LYS A 71 -11.58 40.67 -3.14
N PHE A 72 -12.57 40.21 -2.38
CA PHE A 72 -12.58 38.85 -1.85
C PHE A 72 -12.69 37.79 -2.96
N LYS A 73 -13.53 38.02 -3.98
CA LYS A 73 -13.62 37.14 -5.15
C LYS A 73 -12.30 37.10 -5.91
N GLU A 74 -11.69 38.27 -6.16
CA GLU A 74 -10.38 38.36 -6.83
C GLU A 74 -9.28 37.63 -6.07
N LEU A 75 -9.27 37.75 -4.73
CA LEU A 75 -8.35 37.02 -3.86
C LEU A 75 -8.52 35.50 -3.98
N ASN A 76 -9.77 35.02 -4.01
CA ASN A 76 -10.07 33.58 -4.10
C ASN A 76 -9.70 33.00 -5.49
N ASP A 77 -9.95 33.77 -6.56
CA ASP A 77 -9.56 33.41 -7.91
C ASP A 77 -8.04 33.34 -8.06
N ALA A 78 -7.31 34.31 -7.50
CA ALA A 78 -5.86 34.33 -7.47
C ALA A 78 -5.28 33.14 -6.67
N TYR A 79 -5.87 32.83 -5.51
CA TYR A 79 -5.49 31.68 -4.68
C TYR A 79 -5.63 30.36 -5.44
N THR A 80 -6.77 30.15 -6.10
CA THR A 80 -7.04 28.94 -6.90
C THR A 80 -6.03 28.79 -8.04
N LYS A 81 -5.74 29.87 -8.75
CA LYS A 81 -4.75 29.88 -9.84
C LYS A 81 -3.33 29.58 -9.32
N CYS A 82 -2.86 30.27 -8.28
CA CYS A 82 -1.56 30.00 -7.68
C CYS A 82 -1.42 28.54 -7.22
N LEU A 83 -2.44 27.98 -6.57
CA LEU A 83 -2.40 26.60 -6.12
C LEU A 83 -2.26 25.62 -7.31
N ASN A 84 -2.99 25.85 -8.40
CA ASN A 84 -2.91 25.02 -9.61
C ASN A 84 -1.53 25.06 -10.27
N TYR A 85 -0.82 26.20 -10.23
CA TYR A 85 0.54 26.30 -10.74
C TYR A 85 1.55 25.57 -9.87
N VAL A 86 1.44 25.68 -8.55
CA VAL A 86 2.34 24.96 -7.60
C VAL A 86 2.01 23.45 -7.58
N ARG A 87 0.80 23.07 -7.99
CA ARG A 87 0.35 21.68 -8.21
C ARG A 87 0.94 21.00 -9.45
N ALA A 88 1.47 21.75 -10.42
CA ALA A 88 1.76 21.23 -11.76
C ALA A 88 2.72 20.01 -11.92
N PRO A 89 3.54 19.55 -10.93
CA PRO A 89 4.25 18.28 -11.07
C PRO A 89 3.58 17.07 -10.37
N ASN A 90 2.64 17.26 -9.43
CA ASN A 90 2.04 16.16 -8.63
C ASN A 90 0.50 16.08 -8.73
N ASP A 91 -0.10 16.96 -9.53
CA ASP A 91 -1.53 17.06 -9.85
C ASP A 91 -2.21 15.72 -10.04
N THR A 92 -1.68 15.07 -11.08
CA THR A 92 -2.17 13.83 -11.65
C THR A 92 -2.06 12.70 -10.65
N LEU A 93 -0.94 12.61 -9.93
CA LEU A 93 -0.74 11.56 -8.92
C LEU A 93 -1.72 11.71 -7.76
N MET A 94 -1.91 12.92 -7.21
CA MET A 94 -2.81 13.08 -6.07
C MET A 94 -4.28 12.92 -6.47
N GLN A 95 -4.63 13.28 -7.69
CA GLN A 95 -5.97 13.04 -8.25
C GLN A 95 -6.19 11.54 -8.47
N GLU A 96 -5.23 10.81 -9.04
CA GLU A 96 -5.24 9.35 -9.12
C GLU A 96 -5.35 8.71 -7.72
N TYR A 97 -4.59 9.16 -6.72
CA TYR A 97 -4.70 8.65 -5.33
C TYR A 97 -6.08 8.90 -4.71
N GLN A 98 -6.68 10.08 -4.95
CA GLN A 98 -8.02 10.39 -4.44
C GLN A 98 -9.10 9.63 -5.18
N ASP A 99 -8.95 9.44 -6.49
CA ASP A 99 -9.89 8.69 -7.32
C ASP A 99 -9.80 7.20 -6.96
N HIS A 100 -8.62 6.63 -6.74
CA HIS A 100 -8.43 5.27 -6.20
C HIS A 100 -8.94 5.12 -4.76
N ALA A 101 -8.83 6.16 -3.92
CA ALA A 101 -9.38 6.13 -2.57
C ALA A 101 -10.92 6.20 -2.56
N LYS A 102 -11.51 6.98 -3.47
CA LYS A 102 -12.97 7.06 -3.69
C LYS A 102 -13.52 5.77 -4.31
N GLU A 103 -12.86 5.23 -5.32
CA GLU A 103 -13.18 3.93 -5.95
C GLU A 103 -13.15 2.80 -4.90
N LYS A 104 -12.15 2.81 -4.00
CA LYS A 104 -12.04 1.84 -2.89
C LYS A 104 -13.09 2.05 -1.81
N ALA A 105 -13.56 3.28 -1.60
CA ALA A 105 -14.65 3.60 -0.68
C ALA A 105 -16.02 3.21 -1.24
N GLU A 106 -16.26 3.45 -2.53
CA GLU A 106 -17.49 3.06 -3.25
C GLU A 106 -17.57 1.55 -3.47
N SER A 107 -16.43 0.86 -3.64
CA SER A 107 -16.39 -0.61 -3.77
C SER A 107 -16.82 -1.40 -2.52
N LYS A 108 -17.08 -0.74 -1.38
CA LYS A 108 -17.47 -1.38 -0.12
C LYS A 108 -18.96 -1.32 0.20
N GLU A 109 -19.81 -0.72 -0.64
CA GLU A 109 -21.25 -0.63 -0.37
C GLU A 109 -22.10 -0.88 -1.64
N SER A 110 -22.08 -2.12 -2.14
CA SER A 110 -23.21 -2.86 -2.72
C SER A 110 -22.70 -4.11 -3.45
N PRO A 111 -23.01 -5.34 -3.00
CA PRO A 111 -22.63 -6.56 -3.69
C PRO A 111 -23.58 -6.84 -4.86
N HIS A 112 -23.45 -6.13 -5.97
CA HIS A 112 -23.89 -6.63 -7.29
C HIS A 112 -23.15 -5.90 -8.41
N SER A 113 -22.06 -6.50 -8.87
CA SER A 113 -21.48 -6.20 -10.18
C SER A 113 -22.38 -6.78 -11.28
N PRO A 114 -22.69 -6.04 -12.36
CA PRO A 114 -23.52 -6.55 -13.47
C PRO A 114 -22.79 -7.56 -14.38
N PHE A 115 -21.58 -8.00 -14.01
CA PHE A 115 -20.81 -8.98 -14.78
C PHE A 115 -20.74 -10.37 -14.12
N ILE A 116 -21.07 -10.50 -12.83
CA ILE A 116 -20.98 -11.79 -12.09
C ILE A 116 -22.34 -12.50 -11.99
N VAL A 117 -23.46 -11.79 -12.20
CA VAL A 117 -24.81 -12.36 -12.02
C VAL A 117 -25.31 -13.22 -13.17
N GLU A 118 -24.79 -13.07 -14.39
CA GLU A 118 -25.19 -13.97 -15.49
C GLU A 118 -24.61 -15.38 -15.31
N ASN A 119 -23.50 -15.53 -14.57
CA ASN A 119 -22.78 -16.81 -14.47
C ASN A 119 -22.79 -17.41 -13.05
N PHE A 120 -23.39 -16.77 -12.04
CA PHE A 120 -23.38 -17.29 -10.67
C PHE A 120 -24.12 -18.63 -10.52
N VAL A 121 -25.24 -18.78 -11.24
CA VAL A 121 -26.00 -20.04 -11.29
C VAL A 121 -25.18 -21.13 -11.98
N GLU A 122 -24.51 -20.80 -13.08
CA GLU A 122 -23.71 -21.77 -13.83
C GLU A 122 -22.48 -22.24 -13.04
N TYR A 123 -21.76 -21.31 -12.39
CA TYR A 123 -20.61 -21.68 -11.54
C TYR A 123 -21.03 -22.51 -10.32
N SER A 124 -22.22 -22.26 -9.74
CA SER A 124 -22.74 -23.07 -8.63
C SER A 124 -23.05 -24.51 -9.06
N VAL A 125 -23.68 -24.68 -10.23
CA VAL A 125 -23.99 -26.00 -10.81
C VAL A 125 -22.71 -26.76 -11.17
N ILE A 126 -21.74 -26.09 -11.81
CA ILE A 126 -20.45 -26.69 -12.18
C ILE A 126 -19.68 -27.12 -10.93
N PHE A 127 -19.66 -26.31 -9.87
CA PHE A 127 -19.00 -26.66 -8.62
C PHE A 127 -19.64 -27.88 -7.94
N SER A 128 -20.97 -27.98 -7.96
CA SER A 128 -21.70 -29.15 -7.44
C SER A 128 -21.38 -30.42 -8.24
N ILE A 129 -21.37 -30.34 -9.58
CA ILE A 129 -21.05 -31.48 -10.44
C ILE A 129 -19.61 -31.93 -10.24
N CYS A 130 -18.65 -31.00 -10.17
CA CYS A 130 -17.24 -31.31 -9.90
C CYS A 130 -17.04 -31.99 -8.54
N PHE A 131 -17.79 -31.57 -7.52
CA PHE A 131 -17.70 -32.16 -6.18
C PHE A 131 -18.24 -33.60 -6.15
N VAL A 132 -19.38 -33.85 -6.82
CA VAL A 132 -19.94 -35.20 -6.94
C VAL A 132 -19.02 -36.11 -7.76
N ALA A 133 -18.43 -35.60 -8.85
CA ALA A 133 -17.45 -36.34 -9.65
C ALA A 133 -16.19 -36.68 -8.85
N ALA A 134 -15.67 -35.73 -8.06
CA ALA A 134 -14.53 -35.95 -7.19
C ALA A 134 -14.83 -37.00 -6.10
N TYR A 135 -16.04 -37.00 -5.52
CA TYR A 135 -16.45 -38.05 -4.60
C TYR A 135 -16.57 -39.41 -5.26
N PHE A 136 -17.09 -39.49 -6.47
CA PHE A 136 -17.21 -40.78 -7.16
C PHE A 136 -15.83 -41.34 -7.53
N VAL A 137 -14.89 -40.47 -7.91
CA VAL A 137 -13.48 -40.83 -8.12
C VAL A 137 -12.83 -41.26 -6.81
N ALA A 138 -13.06 -40.53 -5.71
CA ALA A 138 -12.54 -40.92 -4.40
C ALA A 138 -13.12 -42.26 -3.94
N ASP A 139 -14.43 -42.47 -4.04
CA ASP A 139 -15.10 -43.73 -3.69
C ASP A 139 -14.59 -44.90 -4.53
N ALA A 140 -14.42 -44.69 -5.85
CA ALA A 140 -13.79 -45.68 -6.72
C ALA A 140 -12.34 -45.97 -6.29
N LEU A 141 -11.54 -44.95 -5.97
CA LEU A 141 -10.17 -45.13 -5.50
C LEU A 141 -10.12 -45.84 -4.14
N TYR A 142 -11.01 -45.49 -3.20
CA TYR A 142 -11.13 -46.17 -1.91
C TYR A 142 -11.55 -47.63 -2.07
N ARG A 143 -12.45 -47.92 -3.01
CA ARG A 143 -12.97 -49.27 -3.27
C ARG A 143 -12.00 -50.14 -4.06
N PHE A 144 -11.09 -49.55 -4.84
CA PHE A 144 -10.10 -50.25 -5.65
C PHE A 144 -8.66 -50.18 -5.10
N HIS A 145 -8.40 -49.63 -3.90
CA HIS A 145 -7.05 -49.61 -3.32
C HIS A 145 -6.74 -50.94 -2.60
N PRO A 146 -5.87 -51.82 -3.13
CA PRO A 146 -5.56 -53.13 -2.53
C PRO A 146 -4.46 -53.01 -1.46
N LEU A 147 -4.47 -51.94 -0.66
CA LEU A 147 -3.31 -51.53 0.16
C LEU A 147 -3.72 -51.10 1.59
N SER A 148 -4.86 -51.57 2.10
CA SER A 148 -5.19 -51.44 3.53
C SER A 148 -4.38 -52.38 4.42
N ASP A 149 -3.82 -53.46 3.87
CA ASP A 149 -3.30 -54.56 4.70
C ASP A 149 -1.82 -54.38 5.10
N GLY A 150 -1.12 -53.40 4.51
CA GLY A 150 0.31 -53.15 4.74
C GLY A 150 0.66 -52.03 5.73
N LEU A 151 -0.32 -51.24 6.20
CA LEU A 151 -0.05 -50.04 7.01
C LEU A 151 -0.13 -50.29 8.53
N SER A 152 -0.75 -51.38 8.97
CA SER A 152 -0.93 -51.69 10.40
C SER A 152 0.38 -52.12 11.10
N SER A 153 1.40 -52.59 10.38
CA SER A 153 2.65 -53.06 10.99
C SER A 153 3.68 -51.97 11.26
N LEU A 154 3.50 -50.76 10.71
CA LEU A 154 4.42 -49.63 10.90
C LEU A 154 4.06 -48.72 12.09
N ASP A 155 2.79 -48.73 12.52
CA ASP A 155 2.30 -47.94 13.64
C ASP A 155 2.78 -48.49 14.99
N GLU A 156 2.81 -49.83 15.13
CA GLU A 156 3.18 -50.50 16.38
C GLU A 156 4.66 -50.26 16.75
N SER A 157 5.57 -50.25 15.77
CA SER A 157 7.01 -49.99 15.98
C SER A 157 7.31 -48.54 16.38
N SER A 158 6.54 -47.58 15.88
CA SER A 158 6.69 -46.16 16.22
C SER A 158 6.07 -45.84 17.59
N GLY A 159 4.95 -46.50 17.92
CA GLY A 159 4.28 -46.39 19.22
C GLY A 159 5.17 -46.84 20.38
N ASP A 160 5.83 -48.00 20.24
CA ASP A 160 6.70 -48.55 21.29
C ASP A 160 7.89 -47.62 21.60
N LYS A 161 8.53 -47.05 20.57
CA LYS A 161 9.62 -46.09 20.76
C LYS A 161 9.13 -44.81 21.44
N LEU A 162 7.93 -44.34 21.10
CA LEU A 162 7.34 -43.14 21.72
C LEU A 162 7.03 -43.36 23.20
N VAL A 163 6.52 -44.54 23.57
CA VAL A 163 6.28 -44.91 24.97
C VAL A 163 7.60 -44.96 25.75
N GLU A 164 8.65 -45.50 25.14
CA GLU A 164 9.98 -45.57 25.75
C GLU A 164 10.58 -44.17 25.99
N TYR A 165 10.50 -43.27 25.01
CA TYR A 165 10.97 -41.88 25.19
C TYR A 165 10.20 -41.15 26.29
N LYS A 166 8.89 -41.35 26.40
CA LYS A 166 8.08 -40.75 27.49
C LYS A 166 8.52 -41.24 28.87
N ARG A 167 8.87 -42.51 29.00
CA ARG A 167 9.41 -43.08 30.26
C ARG A 167 10.78 -42.48 30.61
N GLN A 168 11.64 -42.29 29.62
CA GLN A 168 12.95 -41.68 29.82
C GLN A 168 12.84 -40.21 30.27
N ILE A 169 11.93 -39.45 29.65
CA ILE A 169 11.68 -38.05 30.03
C ILE A 169 11.17 -37.96 31.48
N ALA A 170 10.20 -38.80 31.86
CA ALA A 170 9.65 -38.81 33.22
C ALA A 170 10.73 -39.13 34.29
N LYS A 171 11.67 -40.01 33.96
CA LYS A 171 12.78 -40.34 34.87
C LYS A 171 13.74 -39.15 35.04
N LEU A 172 14.07 -38.45 33.95
CA LEU A 172 14.92 -37.27 33.99
C LEU A 172 14.28 -36.13 34.80
N GLU A 173 12.96 -35.95 34.67
CA GLU A 173 12.22 -34.95 35.44
C GLU A 173 12.25 -35.24 36.96
N GLN A 174 12.13 -36.52 37.36
CA GLN A 174 12.27 -36.92 38.76
C GLN A 174 13.68 -36.66 39.30
N GLU A 175 14.72 -37.05 38.56
CA GLU A 175 16.11 -36.81 38.94
C GLU A 175 16.40 -35.31 39.07
N GLN A 176 15.84 -34.49 38.19
CA GLN A 176 15.98 -33.04 38.26
C GLN A 176 15.31 -32.46 39.52
N TYR A 177 14.12 -32.94 39.88
CA TYR A 177 13.43 -32.51 41.09
C TYR A 177 14.21 -32.88 42.36
N GLU A 178 14.71 -34.12 42.44
CA GLU A 178 15.53 -34.59 43.55
C GLU A 178 16.83 -33.79 43.67
N TRP A 179 17.47 -33.47 42.55
CA TRP A 179 18.68 -32.64 42.52
C TRP A 179 18.39 -31.24 43.09
N GLN A 180 17.29 -30.62 42.69
CA GLN A 180 16.87 -29.31 43.20
C GLN A 180 16.57 -29.34 44.71
N ALA A 181 15.89 -30.40 45.19
CA ALA A 181 15.61 -30.58 46.61
C ALA A 181 16.89 -30.72 47.45
N ARG A 182 17.85 -31.55 46.99
CA ARG A 182 19.17 -31.70 47.64
C ARG A 182 19.95 -30.40 47.66
N HIS A 183 19.95 -29.65 46.56
CA HIS A 183 20.64 -28.38 46.48
C HIS A 183 20.07 -27.36 47.48
N LYS A 184 18.75 -27.30 47.61
CA LYS A 184 18.06 -26.44 48.58
C LYS A 184 18.40 -26.81 50.04
N GLU A 185 18.51 -28.11 50.33
CA GLU A 185 18.90 -28.59 51.67
C GLU A 185 20.38 -28.30 51.99
N LEU A 186 21.27 -28.40 51.01
CA LEU A 186 22.68 -28.01 51.18
C LEU A 186 22.82 -26.51 51.45
N LEU A 187 22.07 -25.67 50.73
CA LEU A 187 22.05 -24.23 50.94
C LEU A 187 21.53 -23.85 52.34
N SER A 188 20.49 -24.52 52.84
CA SER A 188 19.99 -24.27 54.20
C SER A 188 20.99 -24.70 55.27
N LYS A 189 21.68 -25.83 55.10
CA LYS A 189 22.76 -26.29 56.00
C LYS A 189 23.96 -25.33 56.01
N GLN A 190 24.39 -24.82 54.85
CA GLN A 190 25.46 -23.83 54.76
C GLN A 190 25.08 -22.47 55.38
N ALA A 191 23.80 -22.07 55.26
CA ALA A 191 23.30 -20.86 55.92
C ALA A 191 23.30 -21.01 57.45
N ALA A 192 22.93 -22.19 57.97
CA ALA A 192 22.94 -22.48 59.40
C ALA A 192 24.37 -22.52 59.99
N SER A 193 25.37 -23.00 59.24
CA SER A 193 26.76 -23.06 59.72
C SER A 193 27.50 -21.72 59.68
N LYS A 194 27.02 -20.72 58.90
CA LYS A 194 27.61 -19.37 58.84
C LYS A 194 27.03 -18.39 59.86
N GLY A 195 25.94 -18.77 60.54
CA GLY A 195 25.24 -17.94 61.52
C GLY A 195 25.50 -18.28 62.99
N SER A 196 26.47 -19.15 63.27
CA SER A 196 26.89 -19.53 64.62
C SER A 196 28.34 -19.14 64.91
#